data_AF-A0A0P0WDW6-F1
#
_entry.id   AF-A0A0P0WDW6-F1
#
_cell.length_a   1.000
_cell.length_b   1.000
_cell.length_c   1.000
_cell.angle_alpha   90.00
_cell.angle_beta   90.00
_cell.angle_gamma   90.00
#
_symmetry.space_group_name_H-M   'P 1'
#
loop_
_entity.id
_entity.type
_entity.pdbx_description
1 polymer ?
#
loop_
_entity_poly.entity_id
_entity_poly.type
_entity_poly.pdbx_seq_one_letter_code
_entity_poly.pdbx_strand_id
1 'polypeptide(L)'
;ETMKIKRLGLEFIVREIIDQYNTLRKQLNNAIPSVSISNSKCSVGNECVKNQTCCVTMVVQVEINSMSQLDVIKERVIPSILATLLKGFLEFKNVKVQCQEDNELVLKVGMSEHCKSGKFWATLQNACIPIMELIDWERSRPERVYDNFCSYGIDSAWKFFVESLRSTTDAIGRNIHRQHLLVVADCLSVSGQFHGLSSQGLKQQRTWLSISSPFSEACFSRPAHSFINAAKRDSVDNLSGTLDAIAWGKEPCAGSSGPFKILYSGKSHETKQNEHIYDFLHNPEVQALEKNVMDTYRKRTEKTSKRRSALNSEGNATINGGAISFNQKFLNAKVGIWENIIDMRTSLQNMLREYTLNEVVTEQDKSCLMEALKFHPRGYDKIGVGIREIKIGVNPGHPSSRCFIVLRNDDTTADFSYNKCVLGAANSISPELGSYIENRRSNRAVRPHQL
;
A
#
# COMPACT_ATOMS: atom_id res chain seq x y z
N GLU A 1 -35.64 -10.18 27.10
CA GLU A 1 -34.63 -11.26 26.96
C GLU A 1 -33.31 -10.78 26.37
N THR A 2 -33.33 -10.07 25.23
CA THR A 2 -32.13 -9.53 24.54
C THR A 2 -31.20 -8.71 25.44
N MET A 3 -31.74 -7.85 26.32
CA MET A 3 -30.94 -7.09 27.28
C MET A 3 -30.16 -7.99 28.25
N LYS A 4 -30.78 -9.08 28.73
CA LYS A 4 -30.12 -10.06 29.62
C LYS A 4 -28.98 -10.77 28.88
N ILE A 5 -29.23 -11.23 27.65
CA ILE A 5 -28.22 -11.88 26.80
C ILE A 5 -27.03 -10.95 26.55
N LYS A 6 -27.28 -9.66 26.27
CA LYS A 6 -26.23 -8.66 26.03
C LYS A 6 -25.58 -8.11 27.31
N ARG A 7 -26.07 -8.52 28.49
CA ARG A 7 -25.68 -7.98 29.81
C ARG A 7 -25.80 -6.45 29.85
N LEU A 8 -26.89 -5.92 29.29
CA LEU A 8 -27.21 -4.50 29.32
C LEU A 8 -28.31 -4.28 30.37
N GLY A 9 -27.98 -3.61 31.46
CA GLY A 9 -28.96 -3.16 32.45
C GLY A 9 -29.66 -1.89 31.97
N LEU A 10 -30.95 -1.73 32.28
CA LEU A 10 -31.71 -0.56 31.85
C LEU A 10 -31.16 0.74 32.46
N GLU A 11 -30.75 0.70 33.72
CA GLU A 11 -30.08 1.82 34.40
C GLU A 11 -28.77 2.21 33.71
N PHE A 12 -28.00 1.21 33.26
CA PHE A 12 -26.78 1.44 32.50
C PHE A 12 -27.07 2.14 31.17
N ILE A 13 -28.11 1.69 30.43
CA ILE A 13 -28.52 2.31 29.17
C ILE A 13 -28.91 3.78 29.38
N VAL A 14 -29.78 4.06 30.37
CA VAL A 14 -30.25 5.42 30.65
C VAL A 14 -29.08 6.33 31.03
N ARG A 15 -28.18 5.85 31.90
CA ARG A 15 -26.99 6.61 32.30
C ARG A 15 -26.09 6.93 31.11
N GLU A 16 -25.79 5.93 30.27
CA GLU A 16 -24.92 6.10 29.11
C GLU A 16 -25.49 7.11 28.10
N ILE A 17 -26.80 7.06 27.84
CA ILE A 17 -27.47 8.04 26.99
C ILE A 17 -27.38 9.44 27.60
N ILE A 18 -27.63 9.59 28.91
CA ILE A 18 -27.54 10.89 29.60
C ILE A 18 -26.13 11.46 29.50
N ASP A 19 -25.11 10.65 29.78
CA ASP A 19 -23.71 11.09 29.80
C ASP A 19 -23.22 11.50 28.41
N GLN A 20 -23.51 10.69 27.38
CA GLN A 20 -23.15 11.02 25.99
C GLN A 20 -23.94 12.24 25.47
N TYR A 21 -25.23 12.33 25.76
CA TYR A 21 -26.05 13.48 25.36
C TYR A 21 -25.57 14.78 26.01
N ASN A 22 -25.27 14.76 27.31
CA ASN A 22 -24.74 15.93 28.01
C ASN A 22 -23.36 16.34 27.49
N THR A 23 -22.51 15.37 27.12
CA THR A 23 -21.21 15.63 26.51
C THR A 23 -21.36 16.28 25.15
N LEU A 24 -22.25 15.77 24.30
CA LEU A 24 -22.57 16.36 22.99
C LEU A 24 -23.13 17.78 23.14
N ARG A 25 -24.03 18.00 24.11
CA ARG A 25 -24.60 19.33 24.39
C ARG A 25 -23.53 20.34 24.78
N LYS A 26 -22.55 19.93 25.59
CA LYS A 26 -21.37 20.75 25.94
C LYS A 26 -20.51 21.05 24.70
N GLN A 27 -20.21 20.05 23.88
CA GLN A 27 -19.43 20.22 22.64
C GLN A 27 -20.11 21.17 21.64
N LEU A 28 -21.44 21.19 21.62
CA LEU A 28 -22.25 22.07 20.77
C LEU A 28 -22.61 23.41 21.43
N ASN A 29 -21.93 23.82 22.51
CA ASN A 29 -22.18 25.08 23.22
C ASN A 29 -23.66 25.31 23.57
N ASN A 30 -24.36 24.26 24.03
CA ASN A 30 -25.79 24.27 24.36
C ASN A 30 -26.74 24.59 23.19
N ALA A 31 -26.30 24.42 21.94
CA ALA A 31 -27.15 24.60 20.75
C ALA A 31 -28.29 23.56 20.64
N ILE A 32 -28.25 22.48 21.42
CA ILE A 32 -29.33 21.49 21.55
C ILE A 32 -30.01 21.61 22.92
N PRO A 33 -31.34 21.39 23.00
CA PRO A 33 -32.11 21.61 24.22
C PRO A 33 -31.69 20.69 25.36
N SER A 34 -31.98 21.09 26.60
CA SER A 34 -31.86 20.20 27.76
C SER A 34 -32.95 19.13 27.70
N VAL A 35 -32.58 17.93 28.13
CA VAL A 35 -33.45 16.76 28.05
C VAL A 35 -33.35 15.98 29.35
N SER A 36 -34.48 15.58 29.90
CA SER A 36 -34.54 14.62 31.00
C SER A 36 -34.87 13.24 30.45
N ILE A 37 -34.02 12.27 30.76
CA ILE A 37 -34.14 10.90 30.28
C ILE A 37 -34.37 10.03 31.51
N SER A 38 -35.44 9.24 31.49
CA SER A 38 -35.84 8.39 32.61
C SER A 38 -36.32 7.03 32.12
N ASN A 39 -36.29 6.06 33.03
CA ASN A 39 -36.93 4.77 32.82
C ASN A 39 -38.39 4.86 33.27
N SER A 40 -39.32 4.47 32.41
CA SER A 40 -40.74 4.34 32.77
C SER A 40 -41.30 2.98 32.34
N LYS A 41 -42.34 2.53 33.04
CA LYS A 41 -43.17 1.43 32.55
C LYS A 41 -44.05 1.99 31.44
N CYS A 42 -44.00 1.38 30.25
CA CYS A 42 -44.78 1.84 29.10
C CYS A 42 -46.28 1.79 29.45
N SER A 43 -46.94 2.95 29.51
CA SER A 43 -48.38 3.08 29.76
C SER A 43 -49.17 3.49 28.51
N VAL A 44 -48.52 3.58 27.34
CA VAL A 44 -49.14 4.10 26.12
C VAL A 44 -50.09 3.07 25.51
N GLY A 45 -51.36 3.47 25.42
CA GLY A 45 -52.45 2.70 24.83
C GLY A 45 -52.23 2.36 23.36
N ASN A 46 -52.83 1.23 22.98
CA ASN A 46 -52.77 0.53 21.69
C ASN A 46 -51.48 -0.29 21.43
N GLU A 47 -51.64 -1.61 21.59
CA GLU A 47 -50.79 -2.74 21.13
C GLU A 47 -49.56 -3.21 21.94
N CYS A 48 -49.04 -2.48 22.93
CA CYS A 48 -47.90 -2.98 23.73
C CYS A 48 -48.23 -3.94 24.90
N VAL A 49 -49.49 -4.41 25.01
CA VAL A 49 -50.01 -5.07 26.23
C VAL A 49 -49.57 -6.54 26.41
N LYS A 50 -48.81 -7.12 25.49
CA LYS A 50 -48.42 -8.55 25.59
C LYS A 50 -47.02 -8.83 26.13
N ASN A 51 -46.15 -7.82 26.28
CA ASN A 51 -44.80 -8.03 26.82
C ASN A 51 -44.45 -6.91 27.80
N GLN A 52 -43.81 -7.24 28.92
CA GLN A 52 -43.20 -6.26 29.84
C GLN A 52 -42.09 -5.50 29.09
N THR A 53 -42.47 -4.48 28.32
CA THR A 53 -41.55 -3.59 27.62
C THR A 53 -41.12 -2.51 28.59
N CYS A 54 -39.80 -2.39 28.77
CA CYS A 54 -39.21 -1.24 29.44
C CYS A 54 -39.09 -0.09 28.44
N CYS A 55 -39.56 1.11 28.81
CA CYS A 55 -39.46 2.31 27.98
C CYS A 55 -38.38 3.24 28.55
N VAL A 56 -37.57 3.82 27.66
CA VAL A 56 -36.76 5.00 27.97
C VAL A 56 -37.58 6.21 27.54
N THR A 57 -38.02 7.01 28.51
CA THR A 57 -38.80 8.22 28.27
C THR A 57 -37.89 9.42 28.25
N MET A 58 -38.10 10.27 27.26
CA MET A 58 -37.33 11.49 27.05
C MET A 58 -38.28 12.68 27.11
N VAL A 59 -38.02 13.63 27.99
CA VAL A 59 -38.76 14.90 28.08
C VAL A 59 -37.81 16.02 27.71
N VAL A 60 -38.08 16.70 26.61
CA VAL A 60 -37.31 17.85 26.15
C VAL A 60 -37.91 19.11 26.75
N GLN A 61 -37.08 19.99 27.29
CA GLN A 61 -37.51 21.31 27.71
C GLN A 61 -37.59 22.20 26.46
N VAL A 62 -38.82 22.56 26.06
CA VAL A 62 -39.11 23.35 24.85
C VAL A 62 -39.66 24.72 25.29
N GLU A 63 -39.22 25.78 24.62
CA GLU A 63 -39.80 27.12 24.80
C GLU A 63 -41.14 27.21 24.05
N ILE A 64 -42.16 27.72 24.72
CA ILE A 64 -43.52 27.88 24.19
C ILE A 64 -43.44 28.82 22.97
N ASN A 65 -43.60 28.26 21.76
CA ASN A 65 -43.74 28.93 20.44
C ASN A 65 -42.59 28.83 19.40
N SER A 66 -41.62 27.91 19.53
CA SER A 66 -40.62 27.73 18.45
C SER A 66 -40.81 26.42 17.68
N MET A 67 -41.41 26.49 16.46
CA MET A 67 -41.43 25.34 15.55
C MET A 67 -40.01 24.88 15.18
N SER A 68 -39.05 25.81 15.17
CA SER A 68 -37.63 25.50 14.93
C SER A 68 -37.02 24.52 15.95
N GLN A 69 -37.54 24.45 17.18
CA GLN A 69 -37.05 23.48 18.17
C GLN A 69 -37.50 22.05 17.84
N LEU A 70 -38.67 21.86 17.22
CA LEU A 70 -39.11 20.53 16.79
C LEU A 70 -38.22 19.97 15.68
N ASP A 71 -37.81 20.82 14.73
CA ASP A 71 -36.86 20.43 13.68
C ASP A 71 -35.51 20.06 14.29
N VAL A 72 -35.00 20.85 15.24
CA VAL A 72 -33.76 20.52 15.97
C VAL A 72 -33.87 19.18 16.71
N ILE A 73 -35.01 18.90 17.35
CA ILE A 73 -35.23 17.62 18.04
C ILE A 73 -35.20 16.47 17.05
N LYS A 74 -35.95 16.60 15.94
CA LYS A 74 -36.08 15.56 14.92
C LYS A 74 -34.78 15.30 14.16
N GLU A 75 -34.06 16.35 13.79
CA GLU A 75 -32.89 16.26 12.92
C GLU A 75 -31.57 16.06 13.69
N ARG A 76 -31.51 16.45 14.97
CA ARG A 76 -30.27 16.36 15.77
C ARG A 76 -30.41 15.53 17.03
N VAL A 77 -31.41 15.81 17.88
CA VAL A 77 -31.52 15.15 19.19
C VAL A 77 -31.81 13.66 19.04
N ILE A 78 -32.85 13.30 18.28
CA ILE A 78 -33.25 11.89 18.08
C ILE A 78 -32.12 11.09 17.42
N PRO A 79 -31.52 11.52 16.28
CA PRO A 79 -30.42 10.78 15.67
C PRO A 79 -29.22 10.61 16.60
N SER A 80 -28.87 11.63 17.39
CA SER A 80 -27.74 11.55 18.33
C SER A 80 -27.97 10.53 19.44
N ILE A 81 -29.18 10.44 19.97
CA ILE A 81 -29.55 9.46 21.00
C ILE A 81 -29.58 8.05 20.40
N LEU A 82 -30.13 7.90 19.20
CA LEU A 82 -30.15 6.59 18.52
C LEU A 82 -28.74 6.12 18.12
N ALA A 83 -27.80 7.04 17.91
CA ALA A 83 -26.40 6.75 17.62
C ALA A 83 -25.53 6.54 18.88
N THR A 84 -26.10 6.63 20.08
CA THR A 84 -25.36 6.45 21.34
C THR A 84 -24.77 5.04 21.44
N LEU A 85 -23.45 4.95 21.59
CA LEU A 85 -22.75 3.68 21.74
C LEU A 85 -22.97 3.14 23.15
N LEU A 86 -23.87 2.17 23.29
CA LEU A 86 -24.14 1.55 24.60
C LEU A 86 -23.04 0.55 25.01
N LYS A 87 -22.51 -0.22 24.05
CA LYS A 87 -21.46 -1.22 24.29
C LYS A 87 -20.82 -1.64 22.97
N GLY A 88 -19.54 -2.01 23.04
CA GLY A 88 -18.76 -2.48 21.88
C GLY A 88 -17.89 -1.37 21.32
N PHE A 89 -17.60 -1.45 20.03
CA PHE A 89 -16.72 -0.51 19.32
C PHE A 89 -17.47 0.05 18.13
N LEU A 90 -17.43 1.37 17.96
CA LEU A 90 -18.14 2.06 16.87
C LEU A 90 -17.56 1.65 15.50
N GLU A 91 -16.28 1.30 15.47
CA GLU A 91 -15.53 0.85 14.30
C GLU A 91 -15.93 -0.53 13.79
N PHE A 92 -16.68 -1.32 14.57
CA PHE A 92 -17.11 -2.67 14.20
C PHE A 92 -18.61 -2.67 13.88
N LYS A 93 -18.93 -2.92 12.61
CA LYS A 93 -20.31 -3.05 12.12
C LYS A 93 -20.95 -4.35 12.61
N ASN A 94 -20.21 -5.45 12.58
CA ASN A 94 -20.66 -6.75 13.08
C ASN A 94 -19.49 -7.68 13.39
N VAL A 95 -19.75 -8.65 14.27
CA VAL A 95 -18.85 -9.78 14.53
C VAL A 95 -19.66 -11.04 14.33
N LYS A 96 -19.18 -11.94 13.45
CA LYS A 96 -19.79 -13.23 13.16
C LYS A 96 -18.84 -14.34 13.60
N VAL A 97 -19.37 -15.31 14.34
CA VAL A 97 -18.65 -16.55 14.67
C VAL A 97 -19.08 -17.60 13.64
N GLN A 98 -18.12 -18.21 12.94
CA GLN A 98 -18.37 -19.27 11.97
C GLN A 98 -17.55 -20.50 12.35
N CYS A 99 -18.14 -21.69 12.22
CA CYS A 99 -17.40 -22.95 12.30
C CYS A 99 -17.10 -23.39 10.86
N GLN A 100 -15.82 -23.57 10.52
CA GLN A 100 -15.42 -24.17 9.24
C GLN A 100 -15.57 -25.70 9.29
N GLU A 101 -15.50 -26.36 8.13
CA GLU A 101 -15.68 -27.81 7.99
C GLU A 101 -14.71 -28.62 8.88
N ASP A 102 -13.54 -28.06 9.17
CA ASP A 102 -12.51 -28.67 10.03
C ASP A 102 -12.76 -28.49 11.55
N ASN A 103 -13.97 -28.13 11.97
CA ASN A 103 -14.33 -27.73 13.34
C ASN A 103 -13.55 -26.52 13.88
N GLU A 104 -12.92 -25.74 13.00
CA GLU A 104 -12.22 -24.53 13.39
C GLU A 104 -13.18 -23.35 13.54
N LEU A 105 -13.11 -22.69 14.69
CA LEU A 105 -13.89 -21.48 14.96
C LEU A 105 -13.17 -20.26 14.39
N VAL A 106 -13.86 -19.53 13.53
CA VAL A 106 -13.36 -18.31 12.89
C VAL A 106 -14.24 -17.13 13.25
N LEU A 107 -13.60 -16.06 13.69
CA LEU A 107 -14.24 -14.77 13.93
C LEU A 107 -14.10 -13.89 12.69
N LYS A 108 -15.22 -13.51 12.08
CA LYS A 108 -15.26 -12.51 11.01
C LYS A 108 -15.77 -11.19 11.56
N VAL A 109 -14.91 -10.17 11.53
CA VAL A 109 -15.25 -8.82 11.97
C VAL A 109 -15.45 -7.92 10.75
N GLY A 110 -16.67 -7.42 10.59
CA GLY A 110 -17.00 -6.41 9.59
C GLY A 110 -16.74 -5.02 10.16
N MET A 111 -15.87 -4.24 9.51
CA MET A 111 -15.60 -2.85 9.89
C MET A 111 -16.73 -1.91 9.45
N SER A 112 -16.96 -0.84 10.22
CA SER A 112 -17.92 0.22 9.91
C SER A 112 -17.23 1.40 9.20
N GLU A 113 -18.03 2.35 8.72
CA GLU A 113 -17.54 3.61 8.14
C GLU A 113 -16.86 4.55 9.14
N HIS A 114 -17.03 4.31 10.45
CA HIS A 114 -16.38 5.09 11.50
C HIS A 114 -14.89 4.77 11.64
N CYS A 115 -14.44 3.65 11.08
CA CYS A 115 -13.02 3.33 11.06
C CYS A 115 -12.33 3.99 9.86
N LYS A 116 -11.14 4.57 10.07
CA LYS A 116 -10.35 5.17 8.99
C LYS A 116 -9.74 4.06 8.11
N SER A 117 -9.81 4.24 6.79
CA SER A 117 -9.17 3.34 5.82
C SER A 117 -7.68 3.14 6.15
N GLY A 118 -7.19 1.91 6.03
CA GLY A 118 -5.80 1.54 6.36
C GLY A 118 -5.51 1.35 7.85
N LYS A 119 -6.44 1.69 8.76
CA LYS A 119 -6.29 1.44 10.22
C LYS A 119 -7.09 0.25 10.73
N PHE A 120 -7.83 -0.42 9.85
CA PHE A 120 -8.79 -1.45 10.23
C PHE A 120 -8.17 -2.57 11.08
N TRP A 121 -7.02 -3.08 10.66
CA TRP A 121 -6.37 -4.19 11.36
C TRP A 121 -5.82 -3.79 12.73
N ALA A 122 -5.13 -2.65 12.82
CA ALA A 122 -4.60 -2.14 14.08
C ALA A 122 -5.72 -1.84 15.09
N THR A 123 -6.83 -1.24 14.63
CA THR A 123 -8.01 -1.00 15.48
C THR A 123 -8.60 -2.32 15.99
N LEU A 124 -8.70 -3.34 15.14
CA LEU A 124 -9.15 -4.67 15.54
C LEU A 124 -8.23 -5.30 16.60
N GLN A 125 -6.92 -5.31 16.34
CA GLN A 125 -5.93 -5.87 17.28
C GLN A 125 -5.99 -5.16 18.64
N ASN A 126 -6.08 -3.84 18.65
CA ASN A 126 -6.20 -3.06 19.88
C ASN A 126 -7.48 -3.39 20.67
N ALA A 127 -8.62 -3.54 19.98
CA ALA A 127 -9.88 -3.93 20.63
C ALA A 127 -9.85 -5.36 21.18
N CYS A 128 -9.05 -6.24 20.57
CA CYS A 128 -8.89 -7.62 20.97
C CYS A 128 -7.81 -7.84 22.05
N ILE A 129 -7.11 -6.81 22.53
CA ILE A 129 -6.10 -6.94 23.61
C ILE A 129 -6.59 -7.80 24.79
N PRO A 130 -7.83 -7.63 25.33
CA PRO A 130 -8.29 -8.43 26.46
C PRO A 130 -8.43 -9.94 26.19
N ILE A 131 -8.51 -10.33 24.92
CA ILE A 131 -8.68 -11.72 24.47
C ILE A 131 -7.57 -12.15 23.50
N MET A 132 -6.46 -11.42 23.46
CA MET A 132 -5.39 -11.57 22.46
C MET A 132 -4.85 -13.01 22.43
N GLU A 133 -4.69 -13.62 23.61
CA GLU A 133 -4.18 -14.99 23.81
C GLU A 133 -5.13 -16.08 23.31
N LEU A 134 -6.41 -15.78 23.09
CA LEU A 134 -7.41 -16.73 22.59
C LEU A 134 -7.46 -16.79 21.07
N ILE A 135 -6.75 -15.90 20.38
CA ILE A 135 -6.82 -15.73 18.92
C ILE A 135 -5.48 -16.14 18.32
N ASP A 136 -5.52 -17.04 17.34
CA ASP A 136 -4.35 -17.36 16.52
C ASP A 136 -4.10 -16.22 15.52
N TRP A 137 -3.24 -15.27 15.91
CA TRP A 137 -2.89 -14.13 15.07
C TRP A 137 -1.97 -14.48 13.90
N GLU A 138 -1.29 -15.63 13.93
CA GLU A 138 -0.46 -16.08 12.81
C GLU A 138 -1.33 -16.54 11.63
N ARG A 139 -2.52 -17.07 11.92
CA ARG A 139 -3.52 -17.47 10.93
C ARG A 139 -4.60 -16.41 10.67
N SER A 140 -4.61 -15.33 11.44
CA SER A 140 -5.54 -14.21 11.26
C SER A 140 -5.01 -13.20 10.26
N ARG A 141 -5.88 -12.66 9.39
CA ARG A 141 -5.49 -11.67 8.38
C ARG A 141 -6.63 -10.75 7.95
N PRO A 142 -6.33 -9.54 7.47
CA PRO A 142 -7.29 -8.73 6.72
C PRO A 142 -7.75 -9.44 5.43
N GLU A 143 -9.00 -9.24 5.03
CA GLU A 143 -9.57 -9.82 3.80
C GLU A 143 -9.25 -9.02 2.53
N ARG A 144 -8.90 -7.74 2.66
CA ARG A 144 -8.55 -6.88 1.52
C ARG A 144 -7.04 -6.76 1.36
N VAL A 145 -6.57 -6.77 0.12
CA VAL A 145 -5.16 -6.60 -0.24
C VAL A 145 -4.60 -5.28 0.31
N TYR A 146 -5.38 -4.21 0.24
CA TYR A 146 -4.99 -2.90 0.76
C TYR A 146 -4.80 -2.90 2.29
N ASP A 147 -5.70 -3.55 3.03
CA ASP A 147 -5.58 -3.64 4.48
C ASP A 147 -4.38 -4.53 4.88
N ASN A 148 -4.12 -5.59 4.11
CA ASN A 148 -2.91 -6.41 4.30
C ASN A 148 -1.63 -5.59 4.02
N PHE A 149 -1.61 -4.80 2.95
CA PHE A 149 -0.53 -3.88 2.63
C PHE A 149 -0.27 -2.87 3.76
N CYS A 150 -1.33 -2.25 4.28
CA CYS A 150 -1.23 -1.30 5.40
C CYS A 150 -0.79 -1.95 6.71
N SER A 151 -0.99 -3.26 6.89
CA SER A 151 -0.69 -3.94 8.16
C SER A 151 0.67 -4.65 8.16
N TYR A 152 1.06 -5.21 7.01
CA TYR A 152 2.20 -6.12 6.90
C TYR A 152 3.15 -5.80 5.73
N GLY A 153 2.88 -4.72 4.99
CA GLY A 153 3.71 -4.26 3.88
C GLY A 153 3.44 -4.96 2.54
N ILE A 154 4.19 -4.54 1.52
CA ILE A 154 3.95 -4.91 0.11
C ILE A 154 4.18 -6.39 -0.19
N ASP A 155 5.18 -7.02 0.41
CA ASP A 155 5.49 -8.43 0.15
C ASP A 155 4.40 -9.37 0.69
N SER A 156 3.87 -9.04 1.87
CA SER A 156 2.74 -9.75 2.49
C SER A 156 1.47 -9.59 1.65
N ALA A 157 1.19 -8.36 1.21
CA ALA A 157 0.05 -8.07 0.34
C ALA A 157 0.18 -8.77 -1.01
N TRP A 158 1.39 -8.86 -1.56
CA TRP A 158 1.68 -9.57 -2.80
C TRP A 158 1.44 -11.06 -2.67
N LYS A 159 1.92 -11.68 -1.59
CA LYS A 159 1.68 -13.10 -1.33
C LYS A 159 0.19 -13.38 -1.16
N PHE A 160 -0.50 -12.55 -0.38
CA PHE A 160 -1.95 -12.62 -0.19
C PHE A 160 -2.71 -12.49 -1.52
N PHE A 161 -2.32 -11.52 -2.37
CA PHE A 161 -2.93 -11.31 -3.68
C PHE A 161 -2.76 -12.53 -4.59
N VAL A 162 -1.56 -13.10 -4.67
CA VAL A 162 -1.28 -14.31 -5.48
C VAL A 162 -2.10 -15.50 -5.01
N GLU A 163 -2.19 -15.72 -3.69
CA GLU A 163 -3.00 -16.79 -3.09
C GLU A 163 -4.49 -16.60 -3.35
N SER A 164 -4.99 -15.37 -3.17
CA SER A 164 -6.39 -15.01 -3.43
C SER A 164 -6.76 -15.18 -4.90
N LEU A 165 -5.88 -14.73 -5.81
CA LEU A 165 -6.09 -14.87 -7.25
C LEU A 165 -6.12 -16.35 -7.64
N ARG A 166 -5.18 -17.16 -7.14
CA ARG A 166 -5.15 -18.62 -7.36
C ARG A 166 -6.42 -19.30 -6.84
N SER A 167 -6.81 -19.01 -5.60
CA SER A 167 -8.03 -19.57 -5.00
C SER A 167 -9.29 -19.20 -5.81
N THR A 168 -9.35 -17.98 -6.33
CA THR A 168 -10.47 -17.51 -7.15
C THR A 168 -10.50 -18.20 -8.51
N THR A 169 -9.34 -18.36 -9.16
CA THR A 169 -9.26 -19.05 -10.46
C THR A 169 -9.61 -20.53 -10.33
N ASP A 170 -9.16 -21.18 -9.26
CA ASP A 170 -9.48 -22.58 -8.96
C ASP A 170 -10.99 -22.74 -8.67
N ALA A 171 -11.60 -21.81 -7.93
CA ALA A 171 -13.04 -21.82 -7.65
C ALA A 171 -13.92 -21.64 -8.91
N ILE A 172 -13.43 -20.96 -9.96
CA ILE A 172 -14.10 -20.83 -11.26
C ILE A 172 -13.75 -22.01 -12.19
N GLY A 173 -12.95 -22.98 -11.72
CA GLY A 173 -12.53 -24.15 -12.50
C GLY A 173 -11.49 -23.82 -13.58
N ARG A 174 -10.75 -22.71 -13.43
CA ARG A 174 -9.71 -22.28 -14.37
C ARG A 174 -8.33 -22.47 -13.75
N ASN A 175 -7.59 -23.45 -14.24
CA ASN A 175 -6.21 -23.68 -13.82
C ASN A 175 -5.27 -22.73 -14.60
N ILE A 176 -5.02 -21.55 -14.05
CA ILE A 176 -4.08 -20.58 -14.63
C ILE A 176 -2.65 -20.91 -14.16
N HIS A 177 -1.72 -21.00 -15.12
CA HIS A 177 -0.33 -21.30 -14.82
C HIS A 177 0.28 -20.27 -13.86
N ARG A 178 1.03 -20.74 -12.86
CA ARG A 178 1.56 -19.90 -11.76
C ARG A 178 2.29 -18.65 -12.25
N GLN A 179 3.12 -18.74 -13.30
CA GLN A 179 3.85 -17.55 -13.75
C GLN A 179 2.94 -16.43 -14.26
N HIS A 180 1.76 -16.72 -14.83
CA HIS A 180 0.83 -15.66 -15.21
C HIS A 180 0.29 -14.91 -13.99
N LEU A 181 -0.03 -15.64 -12.91
CA LEU A 181 -0.47 -15.04 -11.65
C LEU A 181 0.63 -14.17 -11.03
N LEU A 182 1.88 -14.65 -11.08
CA LEU A 182 3.05 -13.91 -10.59
C LEU A 182 3.28 -12.63 -11.40
N VAL A 183 3.24 -12.70 -12.74
CA VAL A 183 3.40 -11.52 -13.61
C VAL A 183 2.33 -10.48 -13.30
N VAL A 184 1.07 -10.88 -13.13
CA VAL A 184 -0.01 -9.94 -12.75
C VAL A 184 0.28 -9.30 -11.40
N ALA A 185 0.64 -10.09 -10.39
CA ALA A 185 0.94 -9.57 -9.06
C ALA A 185 2.12 -8.59 -9.08
N ASP A 186 3.21 -8.95 -9.76
CA ASP A 186 4.40 -8.11 -9.92
C ASP A 186 4.05 -6.80 -10.64
N CYS A 187 3.29 -6.85 -11.74
CA CYS A 187 2.86 -5.65 -12.48
C CYS A 187 2.00 -4.71 -11.64
N LEU A 188 1.17 -5.23 -10.74
CA LEU A 188 0.30 -4.39 -9.90
C LEU A 188 1.05 -3.82 -8.68
N SER A 189 2.12 -4.46 -8.22
CA SER A 189 2.89 -4.07 -7.02
C SER A 189 4.24 -3.40 -7.30
N VAL A 190 4.66 -3.29 -8.56
CA VAL A 190 6.02 -2.87 -8.99
C VAL A 190 6.48 -1.53 -8.42
N SER A 191 5.56 -0.60 -8.14
CA SER A 191 5.87 0.71 -7.56
C SER A 191 6.18 0.66 -6.05
N GLY A 192 5.99 -0.49 -5.41
CA GLY A 192 5.98 -0.64 -3.95
C GLY A 192 4.60 -0.48 -3.31
N GLN A 193 3.56 -0.28 -4.14
CA GLN A 193 2.16 -0.22 -3.74
C GLN A 193 1.30 -0.98 -4.76
N PHE A 194 0.14 -1.46 -4.33
CA PHE A 194 -0.84 -2.05 -5.24
C PHE A 194 -1.62 -0.98 -5.99
N HIS A 195 -1.48 -0.94 -7.32
CA HIS A 195 -2.32 -0.10 -8.18
C HIS A 195 -3.30 -0.98 -8.97
N GLY A 196 -4.60 -0.68 -8.87
CA GLY A 196 -5.61 -1.40 -9.64
C GLY A 196 -5.50 -1.17 -11.14
N LEU A 197 -6.09 -2.08 -11.93
CA LEU A 197 -6.22 -1.98 -13.38
C LEU A 197 -7.30 -0.97 -13.79
N SER A 198 -7.09 0.30 -13.44
CA SER A 198 -7.93 1.44 -13.82
C SER A 198 -7.08 2.54 -14.44
N SER A 199 -7.70 3.49 -15.15
CA SER A 199 -6.97 4.64 -15.72
C SER A 199 -6.22 5.43 -14.66
N GLN A 200 -6.87 5.63 -13.50
CA GLN A 200 -6.26 6.29 -12.35
C GLN A 200 -5.13 5.45 -11.74
N GLY A 201 -5.32 4.14 -11.57
CA GLY A 201 -4.30 3.24 -11.02
C GLY A 201 -3.05 3.18 -11.90
N LEU A 202 -3.22 3.03 -13.23
CA LEU A 202 -2.14 3.07 -14.20
C LEU A 202 -1.41 4.42 -14.19
N LYS A 203 -2.14 5.54 -14.17
CA LYS A 203 -1.58 6.88 -14.08
C LYS A 203 -0.74 7.07 -12.81
N GLN A 204 -1.26 6.63 -11.66
CA GLN A 204 -0.54 6.68 -10.38
C GLN A 204 0.72 5.84 -10.45
N GLN A 205 0.64 4.59 -10.90
CA GLN A 205 1.79 3.70 -11.04
C GLN A 205 2.90 4.33 -11.90
N ARG A 206 2.55 4.87 -13.07
CA ARG A 206 3.51 5.53 -13.98
C ARG A 206 4.13 6.77 -13.34
N THR A 207 3.34 7.57 -12.63
CA THR A 207 3.84 8.72 -11.85
C THR A 207 4.86 8.27 -10.80
N TRP A 208 4.54 7.22 -10.03
CA TRP A 208 5.44 6.67 -9.00
C TRP A 208 6.76 6.17 -9.57
N LEU A 209 6.69 5.49 -10.72
CA LEU A 209 7.84 4.97 -11.47
C LEU A 209 8.58 6.05 -12.30
N SER A 210 8.10 7.30 -12.31
CA SER A 210 8.64 8.38 -13.15
C SER A 210 8.65 8.04 -14.64
N ILE A 211 7.65 7.31 -15.11
CA ILE A 211 7.46 6.99 -16.53
C ILE A 211 6.59 8.08 -17.15
N SER A 212 7.17 8.89 -18.04
CA SER A 212 6.43 9.84 -18.89
C SER A 212 6.02 9.12 -20.17
N SER A 213 4.72 9.05 -20.44
CA SER A 213 4.17 8.59 -21.72
C SER A 213 2.79 9.22 -21.99
N PRO A 214 2.71 10.54 -22.18
CA PRO A 214 1.45 11.25 -22.45
C PRO A 214 0.60 10.63 -23.56
N PHE A 215 1.21 10.12 -24.64
CA PHE A 215 0.51 9.53 -25.77
C PHE A 215 -0.20 8.24 -25.36
N SER A 216 0.54 7.31 -24.72
CA SER A 216 -0.04 6.10 -24.14
C SER A 216 -1.16 6.41 -23.13
N GLU A 217 -1.01 7.43 -22.27
CA GLU A 217 -2.05 7.85 -21.33
C GLU A 217 -3.30 8.39 -22.07
N ALA A 218 -3.09 9.19 -23.12
CA ALA A 218 -4.16 9.76 -23.94
C ALA A 218 -4.98 8.68 -24.67
N CYS A 219 -4.33 7.63 -25.18
CA CYS A 219 -5.00 6.49 -25.80
C CYS A 219 -5.85 5.67 -24.81
N PHE A 220 -5.47 5.63 -23.54
CA PHE A 220 -6.22 4.89 -22.53
C PHE A 220 -7.38 5.71 -21.94
N SER A 221 -7.17 6.99 -21.63
CA SER A 221 -8.22 7.84 -21.10
C SER A 221 -7.97 9.35 -21.25
N ARG A 222 -9.04 10.10 -21.58
CA ARG A 222 -9.10 11.58 -21.58
C ARG A 222 -8.01 12.24 -22.44
N PRO A 223 -7.96 11.97 -23.76
CA PRO A 223 -6.87 12.41 -24.63
C PRO A 223 -6.60 13.91 -24.59
N ALA A 224 -7.64 14.74 -24.70
CA ALA A 224 -7.51 16.19 -24.65
C ALA A 224 -6.83 16.67 -23.36
N HIS A 225 -7.25 16.13 -22.21
CA HIS A 225 -6.70 16.50 -20.91
C HIS A 225 -5.25 15.99 -20.75
N SER A 226 -4.94 14.80 -21.25
CA SER A 226 -3.58 14.24 -21.24
C SER A 226 -2.62 15.12 -22.04
N PHE A 227 -2.99 15.52 -23.26
CA PHE A 227 -2.17 16.42 -24.09
C PHE A 227 -2.07 17.83 -23.53
N ILE A 228 -3.16 18.42 -23.02
CA ILE A 228 -3.12 19.75 -22.38
C ILE A 228 -2.19 19.73 -21.17
N ASN A 229 -2.24 18.69 -20.33
CA ASN A 229 -1.35 18.59 -19.17
C ASN A 229 0.10 18.33 -19.55
N ALA A 230 0.34 17.52 -20.58
CA ALA A 230 1.68 17.30 -21.10
C ALA A 230 2.28 18.60 -21.65
N ALA A 231 1.51 19.38 -22.41
CA ALA A 231 1.93 20.69 -22.91
C ALA A 231 2.20 21.68 -21.76
N LYS A 232 1.32 21.74 -20.75
CA LYS A 232 1.52 22.59 -19.57
C LYS A 232 2.77 22.24 -18.76
N ARG A 233 3.20 20.97 -18.79
CA ARG A 233 4.35 20.46 -18.03
C ARG A 233 5.60 20.29 -18.87
N ASP A 234 5.57 20.73 -20.14
CA ASP A 234 6.62 20.49 -21.13
C ASP A 234 7.10 19.03 -21.14
N SER A 235 6.16 18.09 -21.07
CA SER A 235 6.44 16.66 -20.94
C SER A 235 6.84 16.05 -22.28
N VAL A 236 8.02 15.42 -22.32
CA VAL A 236 8.50 14.66 -23.48
C VAL A 236 7.93 13.24 -23.45
N ASP A 237 7.43 12.77 -24.59
CA ASP A 237 7.09 11.37 -24.83
C ASP A 237 8.17 10.74 -25.73
N ASN A 238 8.81 9.67 -25.23
CA ASN A 238 9.84 8.96 -25.99
C ASN A 238 9.26 8.01 -27.05
N LEU A 239 7.93 7.82 -27.08
CA LEU A 239 7.23 6.91 -27.99
C LEU A 239 7.84 5.50 -28.01
N SER A 240 8.30 5.05 -26.84
CA SER A 240 9.05 3.80 -26.68
C SER A 240 8.17 2.61 -26.32
N GLY A 241 6.87 2.83 -26.07
CA GLY A 241 5.91 1.77 -25.83
C GLY A 241 5.49 1.07 -27.12
N THR A 242 5.03 -0.18 -26.99
CA THR A 242 4.45 -0.94 -28.11
C THR A 242 3.28 -0.22 -28.75
N LEU A 243 2.40 0.38 -27.95
CA LEU A 243 1.24 1.14 -28.44
C LEU A 243 1.68 2.36 -29.26
N ASP A 244 2.64 3.12 -28.74
CA ASP A 244 3.15 4.32 -29.37
C ASP A 244 3.82 3.98 -30.72
N ALA A 245 4.66 2.94 -30.74
CA ALA A 245 5.32 2.48 -31.95
C ALA A 245 4.31 2.12 -33.04
N ILE A 246 3.30 1.31 -32.72
CA ILE A 246 2.26 0.89 -33.66
C ILE A 246 1.47 2.10 -34.18
N ALA A 247 1.05 3.00 -33.29
CA ALA A 247 0.26 4.18 -33.67
C ALA A 247 1.02 5.14 -34.61
N TRP A 248 2.35 5.19 -34.50
CA TRP A 248 3.23 6.03 -35.34
C TRP A 248 3.86 5.27 -36.51
N GLY A 249 3.42 4.04 -36.81
CA GLY A 249 3.93 3.24 -37.92
C GLY A 249 5.39 2.79 -37.75
N LYS A 250 5.88 2.73 -36.51
CA LYS A 250 7.20 2.20 -36.15
C LYS A 250 7.09 0.74 -35.73
N GLU A 251 8.19 0.01 -35.84
CA GLU A 251 8.29 -1.34 -35.32
C GLU A 251 8.31 -1.35 -33.78
N PRO A 252 7.46 -2.14 -33.11
CA PRO A 252 7.47 -2.24 -31.66
C PRO A 252 8.68 -3.04 -31.16
N CYS A 253 9.26 -2.66 -30.02
CA CYS A 253 10.43 -3.33 -29.41
C CYS A 253 10.10 -4.69 -28.77
N ALA A 254 9.33 -5.56 -29.42
CA ALA A 254 8.93 -6.87 -28.92
C ALA A 254 8.80 -7.89 -30.05
N GLY A 255 8.99 -9.17 -29.72
CA GLY A 255 8.87 -10.28 -30.69
C GLY A 255 9.95 -10.22 -31.78
N SER A 256 9.53 -10.29 -33.04
CA SER A 256 10.42 -10.26 -34.23
C SER A 256 11.14 -8.92 -34.42
N SER A 257 10.61 -7.84 -33.87
CA SER A 257 11.24 -6.51 -33.83
C SER A 257 11.83 -6.23 -32.45
N GLY A 258 12.30 -7.28 -31.76
CA GLY A 258 12.86 -7.19 -30.41
C GLY A 258 14.15 -6.33 -30.32
N PRO A 259 14.88 -6.40 -29.19
CA PRO A 259 16.07 -5.57 -28.95
C PRO A 259 17.29 -6.09 -29.73
N PHE A 260 17.12 -6.40 -31.02
CA PHE A 260 18.17 -6.85 -31.93
C PHE A 260 18.00 -6.16 -33.28
N LYS A 261 19.09 -6.08 -34.05
CA LYS A 261 19.07 -5.60 -35.43
C LYS A 261 19.53 -6.71 -36.35
N ILE A 262 18.86 -6.86 -37.48
CA ILE A 262 19.30 -7.74 -38.55
C ILE A 262 20.28 -6.92 -39.39
N LEU A 263 21.53 -7.38 -39.44
CA LEU A 263 22.57 -6.75 -40.25
C LEU A 263 22.86 -7.64 -41.46
N TYR A 264 22.90 -7.03 -42.64
CA TYR A 264 23.37 -7.71 -43.84
C TYR A 264 24.88 -7.95 -43.72
N SER A 265 25.32 -9.20 -43.90
CA SER A 265 26.71 -9.61 -43.66
C SER A 265 27.70 -9.12 -44.72
N GLY A 266 27.23 -8.62 -45.89
CA GLY A 266 28.08 -8.10 -46.97
C GLY A 266 28.95 -9.15 -47.67
N LYS A 267 28.96 -10.40 -47.20
CA LYS A 267 29.67 -11.50 -47.84
C LYS A 267 28.85 -11.94 -49.04
N SER A 268 29.43 -11.84 -50.24
CA SER A 268 28.96 -12.59 -51.40
C SER A 268 28.89 -14.04 -50.98
N HIS A 269 27.66 -14.57 -50.85
CA HIS A 269 27.47 -16.00 -50.69
C HIS A 269 28.05 -16.64 -51.96
N GLU A 270 29.27 -17.15 -51.88
CA GLU A 270 29.67 -18.25 -52.73
C GLU A 270 28.60 -19.30 -52.49
N THR A 271 27.78 -19.53 -53.52
CA THR A 271 26.79 -20.59 -53.56
C THR A 271 27.56 -21.90 -53.41
N LYS A 272 27.79 -22.33 -52.17
CA LYS A 272 27.91 -23.75 -51.88
C LYS A 272 26.62 -24.34 -52.42
N GLN A 273 26.82 -25.18 -53.44
CA GLN A 273 25.82 -25.98 -54.12
C GLN A 273 24.65 -26.27 -53.19
N ASN A 274 23.45 -25.85 -53.60
CA ASN A 274 22.20 -25.97 -52.87
C ASN A 274 22.08 -27.36 -52.22
N GLU A 275 22.43 -27.46 -50.93
CA GLU A 275 21.93 -28.54 -50.08
C GLU A 275 20.49 -28.18 -49.77
N HIS A 276 19.59 -29.11 -50.07
CA HIS A 276 18.15 -28.94 -49.89
C HIS A 276 17.91 -28.55 -48.42
N ILE A 277 16.91 -27.71 -48.10
CA ILE A 277 16.64 -27.30 -46.70
C ILE A 277 16.46 -28.51 -45.76
N TYR A 278 16.03 -29.65 -46.32
CA TYR A 278 15.92 -30.92 -45.63
C TYR A 278 17.29 -31.57 -45.34
N ASP A 279 18.28 -31.42 -46.20
CA ASP A 279 19.64 -31.91 -45.96
C ASP A 279 20.28 -31.16 -44.77
N PHE A 280 20.04 -29.84 -44.66
CA PHE A 280 20.49 -29.03 -43.53
C PHE A 280 19.82 -29.41 -42.21
N LEU A 281 18.51 -29.69 -42.23
CA LEU A 281 17.77 -30.18 -41.05
C LEU A 281 18.14 -31.64 -40.68
N HIS A 282 18.63 -32.41 -41.64
CA HIS A 282 19.17 -33.75 -41.41
C HIS A 282 20.64 -33.77 -40.98
N ASN A 283 21.33 -32.63 -40.93
CA ASN A 283 22.70 -32.56 -40.47
C ASN A 283 22.80 -33.08 -39.00
N PRO A 284 23.62 -34.11 -38.74
CA PRO A 284 23.79 -34.69 -37.41
C PRO A 284 24.16 -33.66 -36.33
N GLU A 285 24.87 -32.57 -36.69
CA GLU A 285 25.24 -31.51 -35.75
C GLU A 285 24.03 -30.66 -35.31
N VAL A 286 23.09 -30.41 -36.23
CA VAL A 286 21.86 -29.66 -35.94
C VAL A 286 20.90 -30.51 -35.11
N GLN A 287 20.76 -31.79 -35.44
CA GLN A 287 19.98 -32.74 -34.64
C GLN A 287 20.60 -32.96 -33.25
N ALA A 288 21.93 -32.95 -33.12
CA ALA A 288 22.61 -33.04 -31.83
C ALA A 288 22.36 -31.79 -30.98
N LEU A 289 22.24 -30.60 -31.59
CA LEU A 289 21.94 -29.36 -30.86
C LEU A 289 20.50 -29.34 -30.33
N GLU A 290 19.51 -29.76 -31.13
CA GLU A 290 18.12 -29.89 -30.67
C GLU A 290 17.98 -30.95 -29.57
N LYS A 291 18.68 -32.08 -29.69
CA LYS A 291 18.63 -33.14 -28.68
C LYS A 291 19.27 -32.69 -27.37
N ASN A 292 20.37 -31.95 -27.41
CA ASN A 292 21.01 -31.40 -26.22
C ASN A 292 20.17 -30.31 -25.52
N VAL A 293 19.49 -29.46 -26.28
CA VAL A 293 18.60 -28.42 -25.72
C VAL A 293 17.32 -29.03 -25.14
N MET A 294 16.74 -30.05 -25.77
CA MET A 294 15.56 -30.75 -25.25
C MET A 294 15.90 -31.67 -24.06
N ASP A 295 17.05 -32.33 -24.04
CA ASP A 295 17.50 -33.13 -22.90
C ASP A 295 17.86 -32.28 -21.68
N THR A 296 18.39 -31.06 -21.88
CA THR A 296 18.59 -30.11 -20.78
C THR A 296 17.27 -29.55 -20.25
N TYR A 297 16.27 -29.32 -21.11
CA TYR A 297 14.93 -28.91 -20.66
C TYR A 297 14.18 -30.03 -19.91
N ARG A 298 14.30 -31.28 -20.37
CA ARG A 298 13.63 -32.44 -19.76
C ARG A 298 14.27 -32.84 -18.43
N LYS A 299 15.60 -32.82 -18.33
CA LYS A 299 16.31 -33.08 -17.05
C LYS A 299 16.04 -32.00 -16.00
N ARG A 300 15.70 -30.78 -16.40
CA ARG A 300 15.38 -29.67 -15.48
C ARG A 300 13.92 -29.67 -15.02
N THR A 301 13.02 -30.34 -15.74
CA THR A 301 11.59 -30.45 -15.41
C THR A 301 11.23 -31.76 -14.69
N GLU A 302 12.02 -32.83 -14.83
CA GLU A 302 11.75 -34.10 -14.15
C GLU A 302 12.46 -34.25 -12.78
N LYS A 303 13.53 -33.51 -12.50
CA LYS A 303 14.23 -33.57 -11.18
C LYS A 303 13.59 -32.73 -10.07
N THR A 304 12.64 -31.87 -10.38
CA THR A 304 11.99 -30.97 -9.40
C THR A 304 10.71 -31.54 -8.77
N SER A 305 10.28 -32.76 -9.16
CA SER A 305 9.03 -33.36 -8.65
C SER A 305 9.21 -34.57 -7.72
N LYS A 306 10.42 -34.87 -7.22
CA LYS A 306 10.66 -36.02 -6.30
C LYS A 306 11.51 -35.72 -5.06
N ARG A 307 11.79 -34.46 -4.73
CA ARG A 307 12.49 -34.08 -3.49
C ARG A 307 11.91 -32.81 -2.89
N ARG A 308 10.90 -32.99 -2.04
CA ARG A 308 10.66 -32.26 -0.77
C ARG A 308 9.22 -32.51 -0.28
N SER A 309 8.94 -33.78 -0.06
CA SER A 309 8.18 -34.26 1.09
C SER A 309 9.21 -34.98 1.97
N ALA A 310 9.12 -34.80 3.29
CA ALA A 310 10.03 -35.24 4.35
C ALA A 310 11.16 -34.25 4.76
N LEU A 311 11.31 -34.18 6.10
CA LEU A 311 12.27 -33.46 6.94
C LEU A 311 11.97 -31.97 7.13
N ASN A 312 11.42 -31.45 8.24
CA ASN A 312 11.41 -31.84 9.66
C ASN A 312 12.80 -32.21 10.25
N SER A 313 13.18 -31.44 11.26
CA SER A 313 14.35 -31.48 12.17
C SER A 313 15.71 -31.04 11.62
N GLU A 314 16.15 -29.89 12.15
CA GLU A 314 17.47 -29.59 12.74
C GLU A 314 18.74 -30.23 12.16
N GLY A 315 19.68 -29.38 11.74
CA GLY A 315 21.08 -29.79 11.51
C GLY A 315 21.82 -28.94 10.48
N ASN A 316 22.76 -28.12 10.96
CA ASN A 316 23.54 -27.14 10.21
C ASN A 316 24.50 -27.77 9.17
N ALA A 317 24.58 -27.18 7.97
CA ALA A 317 25.76 -27.25 7.09
C ALA A 317 25.84 -26.02 6.18
N THR A 318 26.97 -25.32 6.27
CA THR A 318 27.36 -24.09 5.56
C THR A 318 27.75 -24.35 4.11
N ILE A 319 27.16 -23.61 3.16
CA ILE A 319 27.73 -23.34 1.82
C ILE A 319 27.49 -21.87 1.48
N ASN A 320 28.58 -21.21 1.07
CA ASN A 320 28.74 -19.79 0.77
C ASN A 320 27.71 -19.22 -0.23
N GLY A 321 27.11 -18.07 0.12
CA GLY A 321 26.17 -17.32 -0.72
C GLY A 321 25.09 -16.70 0.16
N GLY A 322 25.40 -15.56 0.78
CA GLY A 322 24.71 -14.97 1.93
C GLY A 322 23.18 -14.94 1.85
N ALA A 323 22.56 -15.96 2.45
CA ALA A 323 21.18 -15.91 2.88
C ALA A 323 21.13 -15.09 4.17
N ILE A 324 20.71 -13.82 4.08
CA ILE A 324 20.38 -13.05 5.27
C ILE A 324 19.08 -13.63 5.82
N SER A 325 19.21 -14.62 6.69
CA SER A 325 18.16 -15.13 7.57
C SER A 325 17.78 -14.00 8.53
N PHE A 326 16.90 -13.10 8.08
CA PHE A 326 16.34 -12.06 8.93
C PHE A 326 15.49 -12.73 10.02
N ASN A 327 15.87 -12.49 11.26
CA ASN A 327 15.17 -12.97 12.44
C ASN A 327 13.74 -12.41 12.39
N GLN A 328 12.75 -13.26 12.10
CA GLN A 328 11.32 -12.91 11.98
C GLN A 328 10.81 -12.11 13.20
N LYS A 329 11.46 -12.29 14.36
CA LYS A 329 11.23 -11.54 15.61
C LYS A 329 11.55 -10.04 15.53
N PHE A 330 12.45 -9.60 14.64
CA PHE A 330 12.83 -8.19 14.49
C PHE A 330 11.80 -7.38 13.70
N LEU A 331 11.13 -8.00 12.72
CA LEU A 331 10.12 -7.34 11.87
C LEU A 331 8.79 -7.13 12.61
N ASN A 332 8.42 -8.05 13.52
CA ASN A 332 7.14 -7.98 14.23
C ASN A 332 7.07 -6.87 15.30
N ALA A 333 8.21 -6.41 15.83
CA ALA A 333 8.25 -5.40 16.90
C ALA A 333 8.42 -3.94 16.39
N LYS A 334 8.64 -3.72 15.08
CA LYS A 334 9.07 -2.41 14.53
C LYS A 334 8.25 -1.88 13.35
N VAL A 335 7.07 -2.44 13.04
CA VAL A 335 6.27 -2.08 11.85
C VAL A 335 6.08 -0.57 11.68
N GLY A 336 5.69 0.16 12.73
CA GLY A 336 5.54 1.62 12.67
C GLY A 336 6.85 2.40 12.48
N ILE A 337 7.98 1.85 12.94
CA ILE A 337 9.29 2.48 12.75
C ILE A 337 9.74 2.37 11.29
N TRP A 338 9.45 1.24 10.65
CA TRP A 338 9.74 1.03 9.23
C TRP A 338 8.90 1.94 8.34
N GLU A 339 7.60 2.05 8.61
CA GLU A 339 6.69 2.98 7.93
C GLU A 339 7.20 4.41 8.02
N ASN A 340 7.63 4.88 9.19
CA ASN A 340 8.19 6.22 9.37
C ASN A 340 9.41 6.49 8.49
N ILE A 341 10.30 5.50 8.31
CA ILE A 341 11.49 5.63 7.44
C ILE A 341 11.10 5.65 5.96
N ILE A 342 10.10 4.85 5.55
CA ILE A 342 9.56 4.89 4.19
C ILE A 342 8.86 6.22 3.92
N ASP A 343 8.07 6.71 4.87
CA ASP A 343 7.33 7.98 4.77
C ASP A 343 8.30 9.16 4.69
N MET A 344 9.34 9.18 5.54
CA MET A 344 10.43 10.15 5.46
C MET A 344 11.08 10.13 4.07
N ARG A 345 11.42 8.94 3.55
CA ARG A 345 12.02 8.82 2.22
C ARG A 345 11.10 9.35 1.13
N THR A 346 9.83 8.97 1.19
CA THR A 346 8.81 9.30 0.19
C THR A 346 8.54 10.80 0.18
N SER A 347 8.34 11.38 1.36
CA SER A 347 8.14 12.83 1.57
C SER A 347 9.30 13.63 0.99
N LEU A 348 10.54 13.31 1.35
CA LEU A 348 11.72 14.01 0.84
C LEU A 348 11.94 13.82 -0.67
N GLN A 349 11.63 12.63 -1.19
CA GLN A 349 11.71 12.36 -2.63
C GLN A 349 10.64 13.13 -3.41
N ASN A 350 9.44 13.29 -2.86
CA ASN A 350 8.36 14.05 -3.48
C ASN A 350 8.70 15.55 -3.50
N MET A 351 9.26 16.12 -2.43
CA MET A 351 9.74 17.51 -2.44
C MET A 351 10.75 17.76 -3.58
N LEU A 352 11.69 16.85 -3.83
CA LEU A 352 12.62 16.98 -4.97
C LEU A 352 11.95 16.91 -6.34
N ARG A 353 10.73 16.36 -6.45
CA ARG A 353 9.96 16.25 -7.69
C ARG A 353 8.99 17.42 -7.87
N GLU A 354 8.38 17.89 -6.80
CA GLU A 354 7.33 18.91 -6.82
C GLU A 354 7.86 20.32 -7.07
N TYR A 355 9.01 20.66 -6.48
CA TYR A 355 9.63 21.97 -6.64
C TYR A 355 10.50 22.04 -7.92
N THR A 356 10.51 23.20 -8.56
CA THR A 356 11.37 23.53 -9.72
C THR A 356 12.81 23.85 -9.28
N LEU A 357 13.78 23.86 -10.21
CA LEU A 357 15.18 24.14 -9.86
C LEU A 357 15.30 25.60 -9.39
N ASN A 358 16.05 25.82 -8.31
CA ASN A 358 16.21 27.09 -7.58
C ASN A 358 14.97 27.58 -6.83
N GLU A 359 13.87 26.81 -6.81
CA GLU A 359 12.70 27.16 -6.02
C GLU A 359 12.95 26.94 -4.53
N VAL A 360 12.53 27.92 -3.71
CA VAL A 360 12.59 27.87 -2.25
C VAL A 360 11.40 27.07 -1.74
N VAL A 361 11.65 26.15 -0.82
CA VAL A 361 10.59 25.31 -0.25
C VAL A 361 9.68 26.11 0.68
N THR A 362 8.44 25.67 0.85
CA THR A 362 7.52 26.26 1.84
C THR A 362 8.05 26.11 3.28
N GLU A 363 7.61 26.97 4.20
CA GLU A 363 8.03 26.89 5.62
C GLU A 363 7.67 25.54 6.29
N GLN A 364 6.58 24.90 5.85
CA GLN A 364 6.20 23.57 6.33
C GLN A 364 7.21 22.49 5.89
N ASP A 365 7.61 22.51 4.62
CA ASP A 365 8.58 21.56 4.08
C ASP A 365 9.99 21.84 4.61
N LYS A 366 10.34 23.12 4.81
CA LYS A 366 11.56 23.54 5.49
C LYS A 366 11.65 22.91 6.88
N SER A 367 10.58 22.94 7.68
CA SER A 367 10.55 22.29 8.99
C SER A 367 10.81 20.78 8.90
N CYS A 368 10.17 20.11 7.94
CA CYS A 368 10.39 18.67 7.69
C CYS A 368 11.83 18.36 7.27
N LEU A 369 12.42 19.20 6.41
CA LEU A 369 13.81 19.08 5.96
C LEU A 369 14.82 19.32 7.08
N MET A 370 14.54 20.28 7.96
CA MET A 370 15.34 20.54 9.17
C MET A 370 15.37 19.30 10.08
N GLU A 371 14.22 18.65 10.29
CA GLU A 371 14.15 17.43 11.10
C GLU A 371 14.92 16.28 10.44
N ALA A 372 14.78 16.13 9.12
CA ALA A 372 15.53 15.12 8.37
C ALA A 372 17.05 15.36 8.41
N LEU A 373 17.48 16.62 8.37
CA LEU A 373 18.89 16.99 8.34
C LEU A 373 19.64 16.59 9.62
N LYS A 374 18.94 16.47 10.76
CA LYS A 374 19.51 15.97 12.03
C LYS A 374 20.08 14.55 11.91
N PHE A 375 19.53 13.74 11.01
CA PHE A 375 20.00 12.39 10.74
C PHE A 375 21.12 12.32 9.69
N HIS A 376 21.49 13.44 9.07
CA HIS A 376 22.59 13.45 8.11
C HIS A 376 23.93 13.24 8.86
N PRO A 377 24.88 12.42 8.35
CA PRO A 377 26.19 12.20 9.00
C PRO A 377 26.99 13.48 9.28
N ARG A 378 26.72 14.53 8.50
CA ARG A 378 27.26 15.89 8.65
C ARG A 378 26.17 16.93 8.95
N GLY A 379 25.13 16.55 9.69
CA GLY A 379 23.96 17.40 9.96
C GLY A 379 24.36 18.73 10.61
N TYR A 380 25.20 18.66 11.66
CA TYR A 380 25.72 19.83 12.37
C TYR A 380 26.45 20.81 11.45
N ASP A 381 27.39 20.34 10.61
CA ASP A 381 28.10 21.18 9.64
C ASP A 381 27.15 21.87 8.67
N LYS A 382 26.11 21.16 8.23
CA LYS A 382 25.18 21.67 7.22
C LYS A 382 24.23 22.72 7.80
N ILE A 383 23.79 22.54 9.03
CA ILE A 383 23.00 23.53 9.77
C ILE A 383 23.85 24.77 10.06
N GLY A 384 25.09 24.59 10.53
CA GLY A 384 26.03 25.68 10.82
C GLY A 384 25.44 26.73 11.75
N VAL A 385 25.55 28.01 11.36
CA VAL A 385 25.03 29.18 12.10
C VAL A 385 23.50 29.35 12.06
N GLY A 386 22.78 28.37 11.52
CA GLY A 386 21.33 28.41 11.33
C GLY A 386 20.93 28.60 9.87
N ILE A 387 19.73 28.10 9.54
CA ILE A 387 19.22 27.98 8.17
C ILE A 387 18.19 29.09 7.91
N ARG A 388 18.47 29.94 6.91
CA ARG A 388 17.55 30.98 6.43
C ARG A 388 16.48 30.36 5.55
N GLU A 389 16.89 29.63 4.52
CA GLU A 389 16.01 28.98 3.55
C GLU A 389 16.63 27.70 3.00
N ILE A 390 15.80 26.84 2.42
CA ILE A 390 16.22 25.64 1.70
C ILE A 390 15.61 25.71 0.31
N LYS A 391 16.42 25.45 -0.73
CA LYS A 391 15.96 25.44 -2.12
C LYS A 391 16.37 24.16 -2.83
N ILE A 392 15.74 23.88 -3.97
CA ILE A 392 16.15 22.76 -4.82
C ILE A 392 17.33 23.18 -5.69
N GLY A 393 18.38 22.37 -5.71
CA GLY A 393 19.53 22.57 -6.59
C GLY A 393 20.03 21.27 -7.18
N VAL A 394 21.26 21.33 -7.69
CA VAL A 394 21.94 20.20 -8.32
C VAL A 394 23.11 19.79 -7.44
N ASN A 395 23.34 18.49 -7.31
CA ASN A 395 24.45 17.96 -6.54
C ASN A 395 25.79 18.35 -7.20
N PRO A 396 26.70 19.06 -6.51
CA PRO A 396 28.00 19.45 -7.08
C PRO A 396 28.85 18.29 -7.59
N GLY A 397 28.75 17.11 -6.95
CA GLY A 397 29.47 15.89 -7.37
C GLY A 397 28.72 15.03 -8.39
N HIS A 398 27.42 15.28 -8.59
CA HIS A 398 26.58 14.55 -9.55
C HIS A 398 25.63 15.52 -10.26
N PRO A 399 26.08 16.21 -11.33
CA PRO A 399 25.31 17.25 -12.01
C PRO A 399 23.95 16.80 -12.57
N SER A 400 23.73 15.49 -12.70
CA SER A 400 22.46 14.90 -13.14
C SER A 400 21.45 14.66 -12.00
N SER A 401 21.85 14.84 -10.74
CA SER A 401 21.01 14.57 -9.56
C SER A 401 20.56 15.85 -8.88
N ARG A 402 19.24 16.01 -8.70
CA ARG A 402 18.68 17.04 -7.83
C ARG A 402 19.03 16.76 -6.37
N CYS A 403 19.21 17.83 -5.58
CA CYS A 403 19.44 17.77 -4.15
C CYS A 403 18.87 19.02 -3.47
N PHE A 404 18.93 19.06 -2.14
CA PHE A 404 18.56 20.23 -1.37
C PHE A 404 19.78 21.12 -1.14
N ILE A 405 19.61 22.43 -1.27
CA ILE A 405 20.64 23.43 -0.98
C ILE A 405 20.17 24.27 0.20
N VAL A 406 20.93 24.23 1.28
CA VAL A 406 20.75 25.08 2.46
C VAL A 406 21.42 26.43 2.21
N LEU A 407 20.71 27.50 2.50
CA LEU A 407 21.25 28.86 2.62
C LEU A 407 21.24 29.27 4.09
N ARG A 408 22.42 29.53 4.64
CA ARG A 408 22.61 29.84 6.06
C ARG A 408 22.43 31.34 6.34
N ASN A 409 22.37 31.68 7.62
CA ASN A 409 22.23 33.07 8.08
C ASN A 409 23.45 33.96 7.77
N ASP A 410 24.63 33.36 7.55
CA ASP A 410 25.88 34.04 7.16
C ASP A 410 26.11 34.07 5.64
N ASP A 411 25.05 33.83 4.85
CA ASP A 411 25.07 33.73 3.38
C ASP A 411 25.91 32.59 2.79
N THR A 412 26.44 31.70 3.62
CA THR A 412 27.10 30.48 3.14
C THR A 412 26.07 29.43 2.71
N THR A 413 26.46 28.53 1.81
CA THR A 413 25.58 27.46 1.30
C THR A 413 26.14 26.07 1.57
N ALA A 414 25.26 25.07 1.60
CA ALA A 414 25.64 23.65 1.63
C ALA A 414 24.58 22.78 0.96
N ASP A 415 25.00 21.83 0.14
CA ASP A 415 24.11 20.82 -0.43
C ASP A 415 23.80 19.72 0.58
N PHE A 416 22.69 19.00 0.48
CA PHE A 416 22.54 17.72 1.15
C PHE A 416 21.68 16.74 0.36
N SER A 417 21.99 15.47 0.58
CA SER A 417 21.23 14.37 -0.01
C SER A 417 20.27 13.81 1.01
N TYR A 418 18.97 13.82 0.68
CA TYR A 418 17.95 13.13 1.47
C TYR A 418 18.31 11.67 1.72
N ASN A 419 19.02 11.08 0.75
CA ASN A 419 19.44 9.71 0.85
C ASN A 419 20.32 9.47 2.10
N LYS A 420 21.25 10.39 2.38
CA LYS A 420 22.10 10.32 3.56
C LYS A 420 21.30 10.52 4.85
N CYS A 421 20.30 11.39 4.85
CA CYS A 421 19.38 11.58 5.99
C CYS A 421 18.60 10.29 6.30
N VAL A 422 17.98 9.67 5.29
CA VAL A 422 17.22 8.42 5.46
C VAL A 422 18.11 7.27 5.95
N LEU A 423 19.33 7.18 5.44
CA LEU A 423 20.28 6.15 5.88
C LEU A 423 20.71 6.37 7.34
N GLY A 424 20.99 7.62 7.73
CA GLY A 424 21.31 7.93 9.13
C GLY A 424 20.15 7.69 10.08
N ALA A 425 18.91 7.96 9.65
CA ALA A 425 17.71 7.65 10.42
C ALA A 425 17.52 6.13 10.58
N ALA A 426 17.77 5.34 9.54
CA ALA A 426 17.72 3.88 9.66
C ALA A 426 18.84 3.33 10.55
N ASN A 427 20.05 3.88 10.45
CA ASN A 427 21.18 3.51 11.29
C ASN A 427 20.96 3.83 12.77
N SER A 428 20.27 4.93 13.10
CA SER A 428 19.95 5.27 14.49
C SER A 428 18.94 4.31 15.13
N ILE A 429 18.15 3.61 14.31
CA ILE A 429 17.22 2.56 14.76
C ILE A 429 17.92 1.21 14.91
N SER A 430 18.76 0.84 13.93
CA SER A 430 19.58 -0.37 13.94
C SER A 430 20.53 -0.43 12.74
N PRO A 431 21.80 -0.82 12.92
CA PRO A 431 22.75 -1.00 11.81
C PRO A 431 22.26 -1.93 10.70
N GLU A 432 21.55 -3.02 11.04
CA GLU A 432 21.03 -3.98 10.04
C GLU A 432 20.02 -3.34 9.09
N LEU A 433 19.19 -2.44 9.61
CA LEU A 433 18.21 -1.68 8.83
C LEU A 433 18.90 -0.70 7.87
N GLY A 434 19.98 -0.06 8.33
CA GLY A 434 20.82 0.78 7.51
C GLY A 434 21.45 0.00 6.35
N SER A 435 22.07 -1.15 6.65
CA SER A 435 22.64 -2.04 5.63
C SER A 435 21.59 -2.48 4.60
N TYR A 436 20.36 -2.76 5.02
CA TYR A 436 19.27 -3.09 4.11
C TYR A 436 18.92 -1.93 3.14
N ILE A 437 18.82 -0.69 3.65
CA ILE A 437 18.54 0.49 2.81
C ILE A 437 19.69 0.77 1.85
N GLU A 438 20.93 0.61 2.31
CA GLU A 438 22.13 0.78 1.50
C GLU A 438 22.20 -0.23 0.36
N ASN A 439 21.95 -1.51 0.64
CA ASN A 439 21.89 -2.57 -0.38
C ASN A 439 20.83 -2.29 -1.46
N ARG A 440 19.67 -1.76 -1.07
CA ARG A 440 18.64 -1.33 -2.04
C ARG A 440 19.07 -0.15 -2.90
N ARG A 441 19.96 0.72 -2.43
CA ARG A 441 20.55 1.78 -3.26
C ARG A 441 21.56 1.25 -4.25
N SER A 442 22.48 0.41 -3.79
CA SER A 442 23.51 -0.19 -4.64
C SER A 442 22.89 -1.00 -5.78
N ASN A 443 21.80 -1.74 -5.52
CA ASN A 443 21.07 -2.47 -6.55
C ASN A 443 20.34 -1.57 -7.57
N ARG A 444 20.08 -0.30 -7.26
CA ARG A 444 19.56 0.69 -8.23
C ARG A 444 20.66 1.40 -9.02
N ALA A 445 21.88 1.48 -8.48
CA ALA A 445 23.02 2.10 -9.16
C ALA A 445 23.68 1.18 -10.20
N VAL A 446 23.45 -0.14 -10.15
CA VAL A 446 24.08 -1.14 -11.03
C VAL A 446 23.22 -1.45 -12.29
N ARG A 447 22.53 -0.45 -12.87
CA ARG A 447 21.91 -0.48 -14.22
C ARG A 447 21.80 0.98 -14.71
N PRO A 448 22.37 1.44 -15.86
CA PRO A 448 22.59 0.71 -17.11
C PRO A 448 23.97 1.00 -17.79
N HIS A 449 24.89 0.04 -17.77
CA HIS A 449 26.02 -0.04 -18.73
C HIS A 449 26.45 -1.51 -18.81
N GLN A 450 25.61 -2.35 -19.42
CA GLN A 450 25.93 -3.72 -19.90
C GLN A 450 24.61 -4.34 -20.37
N LEU A 451 24.23 -4.01 -21.60
CA LEU A 451 23.42 -4.79 -22.56
C LEU A 451 23.30 -3.96 -23.85
#